data_AF-A0A6B3H217-F1
#
_entry.id   AF-A0A6B3H217-F1
#
_cell.length_a   1.000
_cell.length_b   1.000
_cell.length_c   1.000
_cell.angle_alpha   90.00
_cell.angle_beta   90.00
_cell.angle_gamma   90.00
#
_symmetry.space_group_name_H-M   'P 1'
#
loop_
_entity.id
_entity.type
_entity.pdbx_description
1 polymer ?
#
loop_
_entity_poly.entity_id
_entity_poly.type
_entity_poly.pdbx_seq_one_letter_code
_entity_poly.pdbx_strand_id
1 'polypeptide(L)'
;SELRGWHYQDGHALLGAGLTHARMGRPDFAALIPALAASARAAGPPQIRNAGTLGGNIVTSAPTGDALPVLAALEAELVIAGPEGARREIPVSHLLAGRELLEPAELIG
;
A
#
# COMPACT_ATOMS: atom_id res chain seq x y z
N SER A 1 10.06 11.60 -3.52
CA SER A 1 9.49 12.05 -2.23
C SER A 1 9.14 10.83 -1.42
N GLU A 2 9.09 10.96 -0.09
CA GLU A 2 8.78 9.91 0.89
C GLU A 2 7.56 9.07 0.48
N LEU A 3 6.41 9.72 0.24
CA LEU A 3 5.16 9.03 -0.14
C LEU A 3 5.20 8.31 -1.50
N ARG A 4 6.12 8.65 -2.43
CA ARG A 4 6.16 8.06 -3.78
C ARG A 4 7.31 7.06 -3.96
N GLY A 5 8.07 6.83 -2.90
CA GLY A 5 9.26 6.00 -2.90
C GLY A 5 9.02 4.66 -2.21
N TRP A 6 10.10 3.90 -2.15
CA TRP A 6 10.26 2.79 -1.25
C TRP A 6 11.74 2.71 -0.86
N HIS A 7 12.01 2.20 0.33
CA HIS A 7 13.36 1.96 0.81
C HIS A 7 13.38 0.82 1.83
N TYR A 8 14.56 0.26 2.07
CA TYR A 8 14.77 -0.68 3.16
C TYR A 8 15.20 0.04 4.41
N GLN A 9 14.60 -0.33 5.54
CA GLN A 9 14.98 0.15 6.84
C GLN A 9 14.68 -0.93 7.88
N ASP A 10 15.66 -1.22 8.75
CA ASP A 10 15.49 -2.10 9.91
C ASP A 10 14.90 -3.48 9.58
N GLY A 11 15.22 -4.04 8.41
CA GLY A 11 14.71 -5.34 7.97
C GLY A 11 13.34 -5.29 7.27
N HIS A 12 12.71 -4.13 7.20
CA HIS A 12 11.42 -3.92 6.54
C HIS A 12 11.57 -3.14 5.23
N ALA A 13 10.72 -3.48 4.26
CA ALA A 13 10.53 -2.66 3.07
C ALA A 13 9.44 -1.62 3.37
N LEU A 14 9.83 -0.35 3.45
CA LEU A 14 8.91 0.76 3.64
C LEU A 14 8.42 1.23 2.28
N LEU A 15 7.10 1.23 2.09
CA LEU A 15 6.44 1.61 0.84
C LEU A 15 5.57 2.83 1.09
N GLY A 16 5.78 3.92 0.34
CA GLY A 16 4.93 5.09 0.48
C GLY A 16 3.53 4.88 -0.12
N ALA A 17 2.49 5.41 0.54
CA ALA A 17 1.10 5.32 0.08
C ALA A 17 0.86 5.93 -1.33
N GLY A 18 1.70 6.86 -1.76
CA GLY A 18 1.68 7.48 -3.08
C GLY A 18 2.39 6.69 -4.18
N LEU A 19 2.92 5.49 -3.90
CA LEU A 19 3.57 4.64 -4.88
C LEU A 19 2.55 4.17 -5.94
N THR A 20 2.76 4.51 -7.21
CA THR A 20 1.79 4.16 -8.26
C THR A 20 1.88 2.70 -8.66
N HIS A 21 0.77 2.12 -9.14
CA HIS A 21 0.80 0.75 -9.69
C HIS A 21 1.80 0.62 -10.84
N ALA A 22 1.93 1.66 -11.67
CA ALA A 22 2.94 1.70 -12.72
C ALA A 22 4.37 1.64 -12.18
N ARG A 23 4.67 2.30 -11.06
CA ARG A 23 5.99 2.24 -10.41
C ARG A 23 6.24 0.85 -9.81
N MET A 24 5.26 0.27 -9.14
CA MET A 24 5.32 -1.09 -8.58
C MET A 24 5.46 -2.16 -9.65
N GLY A 25 4.91 -1.94 -10.85
CA GLY A 25 4.98 -2.91 -11.94
C GLY A 25 6.37 -3.06 -12.59
N ARG A 26 7.32 -2.17 -12.28
CA ARG A 26 8.66 -2.13 -12.91
C ARG A 26 9.60 -3.23 -12.37
N PRO A 27 10.63 -3.63 -13.15
CA PRO A 27 11.53 -4.71 -12.76
C PRO A 27 12.27 -4.49 -11.43
N ASP A 28 12.64 -3.25 -11.12
CA ASP A 28 13.34 -2.89 -9.88
C ASP A 28 12.48 -3.13 -8.63
N PHE A 29 11.18 -2.82 -8.69
CA PHE A 29 10.25 -3.17 -7.62
C PHE A 29 9.86 -4.65 -7.64
N ALA A 30 9.76 -5.27 -8.83
CA ALA A 30 9.43 -6.68 -8.94
C ALA A 30 10.50 -7.59 -8.33
N ALA A 31 11.77 -7.17 -8.30
CA ALA A 31 12.83 -7.87 -7.59
C ALA A 31 12.69 -7.77 -6.06
N LEU A 32 12.01 -6.73 -5.56
CA LEU A 32 11.75 -6.48 -4.15
C LEU A 32 10.57 -7.31 -3.64
N ILE A 33 9.37 -7.09 -4.21
CA ILE A 33 8.13 -7.76 -3.82
C ILE A 33 7.42 -8.24 -5.10
N PRO A 34 7.76 -9.44 -5.62
CA PRO A 34 7.24 -9.95 -6.88
C PRO A 34 5.71 -10.05 -6.92
N ALA A 35 5.09 -10.47 -5.81
CA ALA A 35 3.64 -10.66 -5.71
C ALA A 35 2.88 -9.32 -5.84
N LEU A 36 3.37 -8.27 -5.17
CA LEU A 36 2.74 -6.95 -5.22
C LEU A 36 2.97 -6.29 -6.60
N ALA A 37 4.12 -6.54 -7.23
CA ALA A 37 4.36 -6.12 -8.61
C ALA A 37 3.41 -6.80 -9.61
N ALA A 38 3.10 -8.09 -9.39
CA ALA A 38 2.14 -8.83 -10.21
C ALA A 38 0.73 -8.26 -10.07
N SER A 39 0.27 -8.03 -8.83
CA SER A 39 -0.98 -7.33 -8.51
C SER A 39 -1.05 -5.96 -9.19
N ALA A 40 0.01 -5.15 -9.07
CA ALA A 40 0.05 -3.81 -9.66
C ALA A 40 -0.06 -3.84 -11.19
N ARG A 41 0.50 -4.85 -11.87
CA ARG A 41 0.36 -5.01 -13.33
C ARG A 41 -1.06 -5.38 -13.75
N ALA A 42 -1.83 -6.01 -12.88
CA ALA A 42 -3.21 -6.42 -13.11
C ALA A 42 -4.25 -5.31 -12.88
N ALA A 43 -3.86 -4.18 -12.26
CA ALA A 43 -4.74 -3.07 -11.83
C ALA A 43 -5.33 -2.21 -12.99
N GLY A 44 -5.70 -2.83 -14.10
CA GLY A 44 -6.34 -2.18 -15.24
C GLY A 44 -5.37 -1.59 -16.27
N PRO A 45 -5.84 -0.72 -17.18
CA PRO A 45 -5.04 -0.19 -18.28
C PRO A 45 -3.94 0.79 -17.80
N PRO A 46 -2.95 1.12 -18.64
CA PRO A 46 -1.81 1.97 -18.26
C PRO A 46 -2.20 3.30 -17.60
N GLN A 47 -3.27 3.95 -18.05
CA GLN A 47 -3.75 5.23 -17.52
C GLN A 47 -4.18 5.10 -16.06
N ILE A 48 -4.91 4.03 -15.73
CA ILE A 48 -5.30 3.74 -14.35
C ILE A 48 -4.06 3.43 -13.51
N ARG A 49 -3.13 2.62 -14.02
CA ARG A 49 -1.90 2.28 -13.27
C ARG A 49 -0.97 3.47 -13.03
N ASN A 50 -0.95 4.43 -13.95
CA ASN A 50 -0.14 5.63 -13.84
C ASN A 50 -0.69 6.60 -12.78
N ALA A 51 -2.00 6.63 -12.58
CA ALA A 51 -2.67 7.52 -11.63
C ALA A 51 -2.93 6.86 -10.26
N GLY A 52 -3.31 5.58 -10.25
CA GLY A 52 -3.68 4.83 -9.06
C GLY A 52 -2.46 4.49 -8.19
N THR A 53 -2.62 4.66 -6.88
CA THR A 53 -1.57 4.47 -5.88
C THR A 53 -1.86 3.27 -4.98
N LEU A 54 -0.81 2.74 -4.35
CA LEU A 54 -0.90 1.69 -3.34
C LEU A 54 -1.87 2.09 -2.22
N GLY A 55 -1.72 3.31 -1.71
CA GLY A 55 -2.57 3.82 -0.66
C GLY A 55 -4.03 3.99 -1.08
N GLY A 56 -4.29 4.51 -2.28
CA GLY A 56 -5.64 4.58 -2.82
C GLY A 56 -6.28 3.20 -2.96
N ASN A 57 -5.49 2.20 -3.36
CA ASN A 57 -5.95 0.80 -3.43
C ASN A 57 -6.33 0.25 -2.06
N ILE A 58 -5.48 0.48 -1.05
CA ILE A 58 -5.71 0.05 0.35
C ILE A 58 -6.99 0.68 0.90
N VAL A 59 -7.14 2.02 0.83
CA VAL A 59 -8.30 2.72 1.42
C VAL A 59 -9.60 2.39 0.70
N THR A 60 -9.55 2.17 -0.62
CA THR A 60 -10.75 1.75 -1.37
C THR A 60 -11.25 0.40 -0.86
N SER A 61 -10.34 -0.49 -0.40
CA SER A 61 -10.65 -1.82 0.15
C SER A 61 -11.67 -2.60 -0.70
N ALA A 62 -11.59 -2.43 -2.03
CA ALA A 62 -12.52 -3.10 -2.93
C ALA A 62 -12.39 -4.62 -2.76
N PRO A 63 -13.48 -5.40 -2.82
CA PRO A 63 -13.41 -6.86 -2.79
C PRO A 63 -12.53 -7.46 -3.89
N THR A 64 -12.31 -6.71 -4.98
CA THR A 64 -11.43 -7.03 -6.10
C THR A 64 -10.03 -6.40 -5.99
N GLY A 65 -9.71 -5.78 -4.84
CA GLY A 65 -8.45 -5.09 -4.62
C GLY A 65 -7.31 -6.08 -4.43
N ASP A 66 -6.46 -6.20 -5.45
CA ASP A 66 -5.42 -7.24 -5.50
C ASP A 66 -4.24 -7.00 -4.52
N ALA A 67 -4.09 -5.79 -3.95
CA ALA A 67 -2.95 -5.48 -3.09
C ALA A 67 -3.15 -5.91 -1.63
N LEU A 68 -4.36 -5.75 -1.07
CA LEU A 68 -4.63 -6.06 0.34
C LEU A 68 -4.36 -7.53 0.70
N PRO A 69 -4.78 -8.53 -0.09
CA PRO A 69 -4.45 -9.93 0.21
C PRO A 69 -2.95 -10.21 0.19
N VAL A 70 -2.21 -9.59 -0.73
CA VAL A 70 -0.75 -9.72 -0.82
C VAL A 70 -0.08 -9.10 0.41
N LEU A 71 -0.48 -7.89 0.78
CA LEU A 71 0.05 -7.19 1.95
C LEU A 71 -0.27 -7.96 3.25
N ALA A 72 -1.48 -8.49 3.39
CA ALA A 72 -1.87 -9.30 4.53
C ALA A 72 -1.04 -10.61 4.61
N ALA A 73 -0.78 -11.26 3.48
CA ALA A 73 0.06 -12.46 3.43
C ALA A 73 1.54 -12.18 3.75
N LEU A 74 1.99 -10.94 3.53
CA LEU A 74 3.32 -10.46 3.92
C LEU A 74 3.37 -9.92 5.36
N GLU A 75 2.27 -10.05 6.12
CA GLU A 75 2.14 -9.51 7.47
C GLU A 75 2.48 -8.01 7.53
N ALA A 76 2.14 -7.28 6.48
CA ALA A 76 2.43 -5.85 6.39
C ALA A 76 1.64 -5.06 7.42
N GLU A 77 2.27 -4.01 7.94
CA GLU A 77 1.65 -3.02 8.81
C GLU A 77 1.40 -1.73 8.04
N LEU A 78 0.24 -1.13 8.27
CA LEU A 78 -0.11 0.17 7.74
C LEU A 78 0.24 1.24 8.75
N VAL A 79 1.11 2.16 8.35
CA VAL A 79 1.42 3.37 9.09
C VAL A 79 0.34 4.42 8.84
N ILE A 80 -0.26 4.89 9.93
CA ILE A 80 -1.30 5.91 9.91
C ILE A 80 -0.82 7.12 10.69
N ALA A 81 -0.82 8.28 10.02
CA ALA A 81 -0.65 9.59 10.64
C ALA A 81 -2.02 10.18 10.97
N GLY A 82 -2.17 10.69 12.18
CA GLY A 82 -3.38 11.33 12.67
C GLY A 82 -3.18 12.82 13.01
N PRO A 83 -4.22 13.48 13.55
CA PRO A 83 -4.13 14.86 13.99
C PRO A 83 -3.07 15.04 15.08
N GLU A 84 -2.54 16.26 15.19
CA GLU A 84 -1.56 16.64 16.22
C GLU A 84 -0.25 15.81 16.20
N GLY A 85 0.05 15.17 15.07
CA GLY A 85 1.25 14.34 14.92
C GLY A 85 1.11 12.93 15.49
N ALA A 86 -0.11 12.50 15.84
CA ALA A 86 -0.37 11.14 16.24
C ALA A 86 0.08 10.16 15.15
N ARG A 87 0.62 9.01 15.57
CA ARG A 87 1.03 7.93 14.66
C ARG A 87 0.63 6.60 15.26
N ARG A 88 0.03 5.73 14.46
CA ARG A 88 -0.25 4.34 14.83
C ARG A 88 0.03 3.40 13.68
N GLU A 89 0.24 2.15 14.03
CA GLU A 89 0.47 1.06 13.10
C GLU A 89 -0.64 0.03 13.32
N ILE A 90 -1.22 -0.43 12.22
CA ILE A 90 -2.25 -1.48 12.25
C ILE A 90 -1.90 -2.59 11.27
N PRO A 91 -2.13 -3.88 11.59
CA PRO A 91 -1.95 -4.95 10.64
C PRO A 91 -2.88 -4.76 9.44
N VAL A 92 -2.36 -4.93 8.21
CA VAL A 92 -3.21 -4.85 7.00
C VAL A 92 -4.29 -5.93 7.00
N SER A 93 -4.06 -7.06 7.67
CA SER A 93 -5.06 -8.10 7.87
C SER A 93 -6.29 -7.63 8.67
N HIS A 94 -6.16 -6.61 9.54
CA HIS A 94 -7.29 -6.03 10.27
C HIS A 94 -8.19 -5.21 9.35
N LEU A 95 -7.61 -4.45 8.42
CA LEU A 95 -8.37 -3.72 7.38
C LEU A 95 -9.12 -4.71 6.48
N LEU A 96 -8.44 -5.76 6.04
CA LEU A 96 -9.03 -6.80 5.19
C LEU A 96 -10.20 -7.51 5.88
N ALA A 97 -10.11 -7.72 7.19
CA ALA A 97 -11.17 -8.32 7.99
C ALA A 97 -12.26 -7.32 8.44
N GLY A 98 -12.14 -6.03 8.09
CA GLY A 98 -13.05 -4.97 8.54
C GLY A 98 -13.06 -4.74 10.06
N ARG A 99 -11.98 -5.13 10.75
CA ARG A 99 -11.86 -5.05 12.21
C ARG A 99 -11.41 -3.68 12.70
N GLU A 100 -10.64 -2.99 11.88
CA GLU A 100 -10.17 -1.62 12.12
C GLU A 100 -10.28 -0.83 10.82
N LEU A 101 -10.55 0.47 10.93
CA LEU A 101 -10.71 1.39 9.81
C LEU A 101 -9.93 2.68 10.09
N LEU A 102 -9.79 3.48 9.03
CA LEU A 102 -9.30 4.85 9.15
C LEU A 102 -10.36 5.74 9.80
N GLU A 103 -9.93 6.54 10.77
CA GLU A 103 -10.73 7.53 11.45
C GLU A 103 -10.71 8.88 10.70
N PRO A 104 -11.67 9.79 10.96
CA PRO A 104 -11.62 11.14 10.41
C PRO A 104 -10.28 11.83 10.72
N ALA A 105 -9.72 12.50 9.70
CA ALA A 105 -8.40 13.15 9.75
C ALA A 105 -7.18 12.23 9.86
N GLU A 106 -7.34 10.92 9.64
CA GLU A 106 -6.20 10.01 9.44
C GLU A 106 -5.73 9.98 7.97
N LEU A 107 -4.42 9.83 7.80
CA LEU A 107 -3.73 9.70 6.51
C LEU A 107 -2.79 8.50 6.55
N ILE A 108 -2.72 7.77 5.45
CA ILE A 108 -1.78 6.67 5.30
C ILE A 108 -0.44 7.18 4.74
N GLY A 109 0.65 6.70 5.33
CA GLY A 109 2.04 7.02 4.94
C GLY A 109 2.54 6.24 3.74
#